data_AF-A0A660ZGB7-F1
#
_entry.id   AF-A0A660ZGB7-F1
#
_cell.length_a   1.000
_cell.length_b   1.000
_cell.length_c   1.000
_cell.angle_alpha   90.00
_cell.angle_beta   90.00
_cell.angle_gamma   90.00
#
_symmetry.space_group_name_H-M   'P 1'
#
loop_
_entity.id
_entity.type
_entity.pdbx_description
1 polymer ?
#
loop_
_entity_poly.entity_id
_entity_poly.type
_entity_poly.pdbx_seq_one_letter_code
_entity_poly.pdbx_strand_id
1 'polypeptide(L)'
;MAYALRRLGRWKEAKRVYEELFYLTANDSKQSLYNIALTLYWLAKSCYMTRDWDEAYYYSNAALLALDKCEKDSPGLKIMRRNLRRWIKVTEKRRSPIDTEQEERLPMTFRELR
;
A
#
# COMPACT_ATOMS: atom_id res chain seq x y z
N MET A 1 1.42 -7.84 15.88
CA MET A 1 0.51 -8.81 15.23
C MET A 1 0.78 -8.98 13.73
N ALA A 2 0.64 -7.94 12.90
CA ALA A 2 0.83 -8.05 11.43
C ALA A 2 2.20 -8.61 10.99
N TYR A 3 3.26 -8.28 11.72
CA TYR A 3 4.60 -8.83 11.48
C TYR A 3 4.66 -10.36 11.61
N ALA A 4 4.00 -10.93 12.62
CA ALA A 4 3.97 -12.37 12.86
C ALA A 4 3.18 -13.10 11.77
N LEU A 5 2.00 -12.56 11.39
CA LEU A 5 1.19 -13.09 10.29
C LEU A 5 1.97 -13.13 8.97
N ARG A 6 2.71 -12.06 8.68
CA ARG A 6 3.62 -12.00 7.53
C ARG A 6 4.69 -13.08 7.55
N ARG A 7 5.33 -13.30 8.71
CA ARG A 7 6.39 -14.32 8.88
C ARG A 7 5.85 -15.73 8.66
N LEU A 8 4.57 -15.95 8.97
CA LEU A 8 3.86 -17.21 8.76
C LEU A 8 3.23 -17.33 7.37
N GLY A 9 3.42 -16.36 6.48
CA GLY A 9 2.84 -16.36 5.13
C GLY A 9 1.31 -16.15 5.10
N ARG A 10 0.68 -15.77 6.21
CA ARG A 10 -0.76 -15.50 6.33
C ARG A 10 -1.10 -14.10 5.80
N TRP A 11 -0.87 -13.89 4.50
CA TRP A 11 -0.94 -12.58 3.85
C TRP A 11 -2.36 -11.98 3.84
N LYS A 12 -3.41 -12.80 3.70
CA LYS A 12 -4.81 -12.33 3.75
C LYS A 12 -5.16 -11.72 5.10
N GLU A 13 -4.68 -12.31 6.19
CA GLU A 13 -4.94 -11.79 7.53
C GLU A 13 -4.03 -10.61 7.85
N ALA A 14 -2.77 -10.66 7.40
CA ALA A 14 -1.88 -9.51 7.50
C ALA A 14 -2.48 -8.29 6.80
N LYS A 15 -3.10 -8.46 5.62
CA LYS A 15 -3.81 -7.40 4.91
C LYS A 15 -4.85 -6.73 5.80
N ARG A 16 -5.78 -7.49 6.40
CA ARG A 16 -6.83 -6.95 7.29
C ARG A 16 -6.25 -6.09 8.42
N VAL A 17 -5.21 -6.58 9.08
CA VAL A 17 -4.54 -5.82 10.16
C VAL A 17 -3.90 -4.54 9.63
N TYR A 18 -3.32 -4.57 8.43
CA TYR A 18 -2.76 -3.35 7.83
C TYR A 18 -3.84 -2.38 7.31
N GLU A 19 -5.05 -2.85 6.96
CA GLU A 19 -6.18 -1.98 6.60
C GLU A 19 -6.66 -1.21 7.82
N GLU A 20 -6.80 -1.89 8.96
CA GLU A 20 -7.11 -1.25 10.25
C GLU A 20 -6.02 -0.26 10.66
N LEU A 21 -4.74 -0.65 10.54
CA LEU A 21 -3.63 0.26 10.81
C LEU A 21 -3.66 1.48 9.88
N PHE A 22 -3.97 1.29 8.60
CA PHE A 22 -4.06 2.39 7.65
C PHE A 22 -5.16 3.35 8.07
N TYR A 23 -6.36 2.84 8.39
CA TYR A 23 -7.47 3.65 8.88
C TYR A 23 -7.08 4.49 10.11
N LEU A 24 -6.41 3.87 11.08
CA LEU A 24 -5.93 4.59 12.27
C LEU A 24 -4.85 5.62 11.94
N THR A 25 -3.92 5.29 11.04
CA THR A 25 -2.81 6.19 10.67
C THR A 25 -3.23 7.33 9.76
N ALA A 26 -4.26 7.15 8.94
CA ALA A 26 -4.78 8.17 8.04
C ALA A 26 -5.72 9.14 8.77
N ASN A 27 -6.45 8.65 9.79
CA ASN A 27 -7.38 9.47 10.57
C ASN A 27 -6.68 10.29 11.68
N ASP A 28 -5.44 9.98 12.01
CA ASP A 28 -4.66 10.72 13.01
C ASP A 28 -3.80 11.80 12.34
N SER A 29 -4.19 13.06 12.54
CA SER A 29 -3.56 14.24 11.94
C SER A 29 -2.10 14.47 12.36
N LYS A 30 -1.58 13.71 13.33
CA LYS A 30 -0.19 13.81 13.81
C LYS A 30 0.74 12.74 13.23
N GLN A 31 0.23 11.83 12.40
CA GLN A 31 1.05 10.73 11.87
C GLN A 31 2.06 11.22 10.83
N SER A 32 3.29 10.75 10.97
CA SER A 32 4.34 11.01 9.98
C SER A 32 4.00 10.32 8.66
N LEU A 33 4.22 11.01 7.54
CA LEU A 33 4.15 10.43 6.17
C LEU A 33 4.90 9.11 6.04
N TYR A 34 5.97 8.92 6.84
CA TYR A 34 6.69 7.66 6.92
C TYR A 34 5.82 6.48 7.40
N ASN A 35 4.98 6.67 8.43
CA ASN A 35 4.13 5.61 8.97
C ASN A 35 3.00 5.26 7.99
N ILE A 36 2.43 6.27 7.34
CA ILE A 36 1.43 6.10 6.28
C ILE A 36 2.07 5.29 5.13
N ALA A 37 3.24 5.71 4.68
CA ALA A 37 3.98 5.04 3.61
C ALA A 37 4.36 3.59 3.96
N LEU A 38 4.80 3.34 5.20
CA LEU A 38 5.14 2.01 5.68
C LEU A 38 3.92 1.08 5.71
N THR A 39 2.79 1.60 6.19
CA THR A 39 1.54 0.83 6.25
C THR A 39 1.02 0.50 4.85
N LEU A 40 1.00 1.49 3.95
CA LEU A 40 0.65 1.31 2.54
C LEU A 40 1.59 0.32 1.83
N TYR A 41 2.90 0.36 2.13
CA TYR A 41 3.85 -0.60 1.58
C TYR A 41 3.50 -2.04 1.96
N TRP A 42 3.12 -2.28 3.22
CA TRP A 42 2.75 -3.62 3.66
C TRP A 42 1.38 -4.07 3.16
N LEU A 43 0.43 -3.14 2.96
CA LEU A 43 -0.81 -3.41 2.23
C LEU A 43 -0.54 -3.85 0.80
N ALA A 44 0.25 -3.05 0.07
CA ALA A 44 0.66 -3.36 -1.29
C ALA A 44 1.32 -4.74 -1.40
N LYS A 45 2.23 -5.04 -0.47
CA LYS A 45 2.89 -6.34 -0.42
C LYS A 45 1.89 -7.47 -0.15
N SER A 46 0.98 -7.29 0.79
CA SER A 46 0.01 -8.31 1.15
C SER A 46 -0.90 -8.63 -0.05
N CYS A 47 -1.42 -7.60 -0.72
CA CYS A 47 -2.22 -7.72 -1.94
C CYS A 47 -1.41 -8.37 -3.09
N TYR A 48 -0.15 -7.99 -3.26
CA TYR A 48 0.73 -8.59 -4.26
C TYR A 48 0.93 -10.10 -4.01
N MET A 49 1.08 -10.51 -2.74
CA MET A 49 1.26 -11.91 -2.36
C MET A 49 -0.04 -12.71 -2.49
N THR A 50 -1.21 -12.08 -2.29
CA THR A 50 -2.53 -12.71 -2.48
C THR A 50 -3.04 -12.65 -3.92
N ARG A 51 -2.32 -11.96 -4.81
CA ARG A 51 -2.65 -11.75 -6.24
C ARG A 51 -3.85 -10.84 -6.47
N ASP A 52 -4.16 -9.97 -5.52
CA ASP A 52 -5.16 -8.91 -5.66
C ASP A 52 -4.52 -7.75 -6.43
N TRP A 53 -4.43 -7.89 -7.76
CA TRP A 53 -3.58 -7.03 -8.60
C TRP A 53 -4.01 -5.56 -8.63
N ASP A 54 -5.31 -5.29 -8.60
CA ASP A 54 -5.86 -3.93 -8.64
C ASP A 54 -5.45 -3.16 -7.38
N GLU A 55 -5.71 -3.74 -6.20
CA GLU A 55 -5.31 -3.17 -4.91
C GLU A 55 -3.78 -3.12 -4.76
N ALA A 56 -3.06 -4.15 -5.22
CA ALA A 56 -1.61 -4.16 -5.17
C ALA A 56 -1.02 -3.01 -6.00
N TYR A 57 -1.56 -2.76 -7.20
CA TYR A 57 -1.19 -1.61 -8.02
C TYR A 57 -1.51 -0.29 -7.30
N TYR A 58 -2.72 -0.20 -6.75
CA TYR A 58 -3.21 1.00 -6.11
C TYR A 58 -2.37 1.39 -4.88
N TYR A 59 -2.26 0.47 -3.91
CA TYR A 59 -1.47 0.67 -2.70
C TYR A 59 0.01 0.86 -3.00
N SER A 60 0.55 0.23 -4.07
CA SER A 60 1.95 0.45 -4.44
C SER A 60 2.20 1.88 -4.90
N ASN A 61 1.29 2.46 -5.69
CA ASN A 61 1.38 3.86 -6.13
C ASN A 61 1.21 4.82 -4.94
N ALA A 62 0.21 4.59 -4.08
CA ALA A 62 -0.02 5.40 -2.89
C ALA A 62 1.19 5.37 -1.93
N ALA A 63 1.76 4.18 -1.70
CA ALA A 63 2.96 4.04 -0.88
C ALA A 63 4.17 4.78 -1.47
N LEU A 64 4.35 4.71 -2.80
CA LEU A 64 5.45 5.38 -3.47
C LEU A 64 5.33 6.90 -3.36
N LEU A 65 4.12 7.43 -3.59
CA LEU A 65 3.83 8.86 -3.44
C LEU A 65 4.07 9.36 -2.01
N ALA A 66 3.62 8.60 -1.01
CA ALA A 66 3.86 8.94 0.40
C ALA A 66 5.37 8.87 0.77
N LEU A 67 6.12 7.91 0.21
CA LEU A 67 7.57 7.82 0.38
C LEU A 67 8.34 8.95 -0.29
N ASP A 68 7.87 9.43 -1.45
CA ASP A 68 8.54 10.50 -2.18
C ASP A 68 8.29 11.87 -1.52
N LYS A 69 7.15 12.04 -0.85
CA LYS A 69 6.88 13.20 0.02
C LYS A 69 7.58 13.13 1.39
N CYS A 70 8.19 12.00 1.74
CA CYS A 70 8.88 11.84 3.00
C CYS A 70 10.33 12.35 2.89
N GLU A 71 10.68 13.34 3.71
CA GLU A 71 12.05 13.91 3.76
C GLU A 71 13.11 12.91 4.26
N LYS A 72 12.69 11.81 4.88
CA LYS A 72 13.61 10.78 5.37
C LYS A 72 14.23 10.03 4.19
N ASP A 73 15.57 9.99 4.16
CA ASP A 73 16.31 9.05 3.32
C ASP A 73 16.96 7.97 4.18
N SER A 74 16.82 6.71 3.77
CA SER A 74 17.54 5.59 4.37
C SER A 74 17.68 4.45 3.38
N PRO A 75 18.68 3.56 3.55
CA PRO A 75 18.84 2.39 2.70
C PRO A 75 17.58 1.52 2.64
N GLY A 76 16.85 1.40 3.75
CA GLY A 76 15.58 0.68 3.81
C GLY A 76 14.51 1.28 2.89
N LEU A 77 14.41 2.62 2.87
CA LEU A 77 13.46 3.33 2.00
C LEU A 77 13.82 3.20 0.52
N LYS A 78 15.11 3.20 0.16
CA LYS A 78 15.55 2.94 -1.22
C LYS A 78 15.12 1.55 -1.69
N ILE A 79 15.25 0.54 -0.83
CA ILE A 79 14.78 -0.83 -1.12
C ILE A 79 13.26 -0.86 -1.28
N MET A 80 12.51 -0.17 -0.41
CA MET A 80 11.04 -0.08 -0.52
C MET A 80 10.62 0.56 -1.84
N ARG A 81 11.17 1.73 -2.21
CA ARG A 81 10.89 2.41 -3.49
C ARG A 81 11.17 1.50 -4.68
N ARG A 82 12.30 0.78 -4.68
CA ARG A 82 12.65 -0.17 -5.74
C ARG A 82 11.63 -1.31 -5.85
N ASN A 83 11.22 -1.88 -4.72
CA ASN A 83 10.22 -2.96 -4.70
C ASN A 83 8.87 -2.47 -5.22
N LEU A 84 8.43 -1.28 -4.78
CA LEU A 84 7.17 -0.66 -5.22
C LEU A 84 7.14 -0.44 -6.73
N ARG A 85 8.19 0.18 -7.31
CA ARG A 85 8.28 0.37 -8.76
C ARG A 85 8.20 -0.95 -9.54
N ARG A 86 8.83 -2.00 -9.01
CA ARG A 86 8.75 -3.34 -9.60
C ARG A 86 7.32 -3.90 -9.52
N TRP A 87 6.66 -3.77 -8.38
CA TRP A 87 5.29 -4.23 -8.21
C TRP A 87 4.34 -3.49 -9.13
N ILE A 88 4.41 -2.15 -9.17
CA ILE A 88 3.61 -1.30 -10.07
C ILE A 88 3.70 -1.80 -11.51
N LYS A 89 4.92 -1.99 -12.05
CA LYS A 89 5.11 -2.50 -13.43
C LYS A 89 4.50 -3.87 -13.67
N VAL A 90 4.51 -4.75 -12.65
CA VAL A 90 3.95 -6.10 -12.75
C VAL A 90 2.44 -6.08 -12.65
N THR A 91 1.90 -5.32 -11.70
CA THR A 91 0.47 -5.25 -11.41
C THR A 91 -0.27 -4.42 -12.46
N GLU A 92 0.37 -3.40 -13.05
CA GLU A 92 -0.19 -2.64 -14.18
C GLU A 92 -0.55 -3.53 -15.37
N LYS A 93 0.24 -4.58 -15.62
CA LYS A 93 -0.01 -5.54 -16.71
C LYS A 93 -1.05 -6.61 -16.37
N ARG A 94 -1.38 -6.76 -15.08
CA ARG A 94 -2.19 -7.86 -14.55
C ARG A 94 -3.51 -7.41 -13.94
N ARG A 95 -3.62 -6.12 -13.64
CA ARG A 95 -4.84 -5.48 -13.17
C ARG A 95 -5.88 -5.53 -14.27
N SER A 96 -7.14 -5.57 -13.87
CA SER A 96 -8.23 -5.45 -14.84
C SER A 96 -8.09 -4.11 -15.56
N PRO A 97 -8.38 -4.02 -16.87
CA PRO A 97 -8.56 -2.72 -17.50
C PRO A 97 -9.60 -1.95 -16.69
N ILE A 98 -9.29 -0.70 -16.31
CA ILE A 98 -10.20 0.12 -15.52
C ILE A 98 -11.46 0.31 -16.36
N ASP A 99 -12.55 -0.34 -15.95
CA ASP A 99 -13.90 0.13 -16.29
C ASP A 99 -14.29 1.15 -15.23
N THR A 100 -14.89 2.25 -15.68
CA THR A 100 -15.18 3.48 -14.93
C THR A 100 -15.92 3.24 -13.60
N GLU A 101 -16.64 2.12 -13.46
CA GLU A 101 -17.33 1.69 -12.25
C GLU A 101 -16.41 1.24 -11.10
N GLN A 102 -15.21 0.73 -11.36
CA GLN A 102 -14.33 0.23 -10.30
C GLN A 102 -13.60 1.37 -9.57
N GLU A 103 -13.43 2.52 -10.22
CA GLU A 103 -12.81 3.71 -9.63
C GLU A 103 -13.69 4.32 -8.53
N GLU A 104 -15.01 4.14 -8.60
CA GLU A 104 -15.97 4.58 -7.57
C GLU A 104 -15.99 3.70 -6.31
N ARG A 105 -15.51 2.45 -6.39
CA ARG A 105 -15.52 1.49 -5.27
C ARG A 105 -14.33 1.62 -4.34
N LEU A 106 -13.37 2.50 -4.65
CA LEU A 106 -12.25 2.77 -3.75
C LEU A 106 -12.74 3.55 -2.51
N PRO A 107 -12.33 3.16 -1.30
CA PRO A 107 -12.82 3.79 -0.06
C PRO A 107 -12.56 5.31 -0.05
N MET A 108 -13.52 6.10 0.43
CA MET A 108 -13.52 7.57 0.41
C MET A 108 -12.24 8.21 0.96
N THR A 109 -11.57 7.59 1.94
CA THR A 109 -10.28 8.02 2.52
C THR A 109 -9.16 8.23 1.50
N PHE A 110 -9.34 7.74 0.27
CA PHE A 110 -8.35 7.81 -0.80
C PHE A 110 -8.58 8.96 -1.81
N ARG A 111 -9.76 9.60 -1.81
CA ARG A 111 -10.01 10.77 -2.67
C ARG A 111 -9.34 12.04 -2.15
N GLU A 112 -9.04 12.08 -0.85
CA GLU A 112 -8.47 13.25 -0.15
C GLU A 112 -6.94 13.37 -0.27
N LEU A 113 -6.27 12.41 -0.91
CA LEU A 113 -4.81 12.41 -1.11
C LEU A 113 -4.37 13.07 -2.44
N ARG A 114 -5.33 13.61 -3.21
CA ARG A 114 -5.09 14.29 -4.49
C ARG A 114 -4.63 15.72 -4.32
#